data_AF-A0A962ZCP0-F1
#
_entry.id   AF-A0A962ZCP0-F1
#
_cell.length_a   1.000
_cell.length_b   1.000
_cell.length_c   1.000
_cell.angle_alpha   90.00
_cell.angle_beta   90.00
_cell.angle_gamma   90.00
#
_symmetry.space_group_name_H-M   'P 1'
#
loop_
_entity.id
_entity.type
_entity.pdbx_description
1 polymer ?
#
loop_
_entity_poly.entity_id
_entity_poly.type
_entity_poly.pdbx_seq_one_letter_code
_entity_poly.pdbx_strand_id
1 'polypeptide(L)'
;VGIVAARLMERHHRPCFAIGFEDGVGTGSARSVPGIDIGRLVLEAREAGLLERGGGHPMAAGMTVRQENLAAFEAFVVDRATTAEAPGPAPLELEAMISPAGVSLDLVEKLAALAPYGAGNPEPLLAVRDARIMRPREVGTGHLSCLLGGPAGGSVKAIAFRATQKGLDAPLMQEGGTIMLAGRLRREEYRGEVRPSFEIIDAAPMPAS
;
A
#
# COMPACT_ATOMS: atom_id res chain seq x y z
N VAL A 1 -14.10 -5.51 14.68
CA VAL A 1 -12.64 -5.38 14.93
C VAL A 1 -11.74 -5.84 13.78
N GLY A 2 -12.03 -6.93 13.05
CA GLY A 2 -11.14 -7.45 11.99
C GLY A 2 -10.78 -6.50 10.83
N ILE A 3 -11.72 -5.69 10.33
CA ILE A 3 -11.45 -4.70 9.27
C ILE A 3 -10.50 -3.59 9.76
N VAL A 4 -10.66 -3.18 11.02
CA VAL A 4 -9.80 -2.17 11.65
C VAL A 4 -8.37 -2.69 11.76
N ALA A 5 -8.20 -3.93 12.25
CA ALA A 5 -6.89 -4.58 12.32
C ALA A 5 -6.20 -4.67 10.95
N ALA A 6 -6.94 -5.01 9.90
CA ALA A 6 -6.39 -5.10 8.54
C ALA A 6 -5.89 -3.74 8.03
N ARG A 7 -6.71 -2.68 8.16
CA ARG A 7 -6.33 -1.33 7.71
C ARG A 7 -5.14 -0.77 8.49
N LEU A 8 -5.06 -1.04 9.78
CA LEU A 8 -3.93 -0.62 10.61
C LEU A 8 -2.65 -1.38 10.25
N MET A 9 -2.75 -2.70 10.03
CA MET A 9 -1.64 -3.52 9.55
C MET A 9 -1.13 -3.02 8.18
N GLU A 10 -2.04 -2.77 7.22
CA GLU A 10 -1.68 -2.24 5.89
C GLU A 10 -1.02 -0.87 5.99
N ARG A 11 -1.52 0.02 6.86
CA ARG A 11 -0.99 1.37 7.02
C ARG A 11 0.40 1.37 7.67
N HIS A 12 0.58 0.56 8.70
CA HIS A 12 1.77 0.60 9.54
C HIS A 12 2.80 -0.48 9.20
N HIS A 13 2.45 -1.44 8.33
CA HIS A 13 3.29 -2.58 7.96
C HIS A 13 3.79 -3.34 9.19
N ARG A 14 2.90 -3.49 10.19
CA ARG A 14 3.20 -4.17 11.46
C ARG A 14 2.03 -5.05 11.86
N PRO A 15 2.27 -6.17 12.57
CA PRO A 15 1.18 -6.95 13.16
C PRO A 15 0.27 -6.05 14.00
N CYS A 16 -1.03 -6.23 13.86
CA CYS A 16 -2.02 -5.42 14.53
C CYS A 16 -3.03 -6.30 15.26
N PHE A 17 -3.28 -5.97 16.52
CA PHE A 17 -4.37 -6.49 17.33
C PHE A 17 -5.42 -5.38 17.50
N ALA A 18 -6.68 -5.65 17.20
CA ALA A 18 -7.79 -4.74 17.46
C ALA A 18 -8.77 -5.42 18.40
N ILE A 19 -8.98 -4.85 19.58
CA ILE A 19 -9.79 -5.43 20.67
C ILE A 19 -10.86 -4.41 21.06
N GLY A 20 -12.12 -4.86 21.09
CA GLY A 20 -13.24 -4.09 21.62
C GLY A 20 -13.71 -4.70 22.93
N PHE A 21 -13.96 -3.88 23.95
CA PHE A 21 -14.39 -4.31 25.27
C PHE A 21 -15.88 -4.06 25.50
N GLU A 22 -16.54 -5.04 26.12
CA GLU A 22 -17.91 -4.97 26.63
C GLU A 22 -17.95 -5.74 27.95
N ASP A 23 -18.47 -5.11 29.01
CA ASP A 23 -18.58 -5.70 30.37
C ASP A 23 -17.30 -6.39 30.90
N GLY A 24 -16.14 -5.76 30.66
CA GLY A 24 -14.84 -6.28 31.10
C GLY A 24 -14.29 -7.44 30.26
N VAL A 25 -14.98 -7.84 29.19
CA VAL A 25 -14.55 -8.88 28.25
C VAL A 25 -14.21 -8.25 26.90
N GLY A 26 -12.97 -8.44 26.46
CA GLY A 26 -12.45 -7.96 25.19
C GLY A 26 -12.55 -9.04 24.12
N THR A 27 -13.24 -8.76 23.00
CA THR A 27 -13.20 -9.61 21.80
C THR A 27 -12.32 -8.97 20.73
N GLY A 28 -11.31 -9.71 20.29
CA GLY A 28 -10.24 -9.21 19.44
C GLY A 28 -10.07 -9.94 18.12
N SER A 29 -9.53 -9.22 17.14
CA SER A 29 -9.01 -9.79 15.89
C SER A 29 -7.59 -9.31 15.66
N ALA A 30 -6.75 -10.20 15.16
CA ALA A 30 -5.37 -9.90 14.80
C ALA A 30 -5.11 -10.09 13.30
N ARG A 31 -4.19 -9.29 12.76
CA ARG A 31 -3.67 -9.39 11.40
C ARG A 31 -2.15 -9.30 11.44
N SER A 32 -1.49 -10.17 10.68
CA SER A 32 -0.04 -10.24 10.64
C SER A 32 0.53 -9.66 9.35
N VAL A 33 1.86 -9.58 9.33
CA VAL A 33 2.70 -9.34 8.15
C VAL A 33 3.51 -10.62 7.87
N PRO A 34 4.08 -10.79 6.66
CA PRO A 34 5.01 -11.90 6.40
C PRO A 34 6.10 -12.01 7.48
N GLY A 35 6.51 -13.23 7.81
CA GLY A 35 7.55 -13.47 8.82
C GLY A 35 7.08 -13.48 10.28
N ILE A 36 5.82 -13.13 10.57
CA ILE A 36 5.27 -13.19 11.94
C ILE A 36 4.02 -14.10 11.95
N ASP A 37 4.08 -15.21 12.69
CA ASP A 37 2.95 -16.11 12.88
C ASP A 37 2.09 -15.65 14.07
N ILE A 38 1.04 -14.87 13.76
CA ILE A 38 0.15 -14.31 14.78
C ILE A 38 -0.81 -15.35 15.36
N GLY A 39 -1.08 -16.41 14.60
CA GLY A 39 -1.90 -17.54 15.06
C GLY A 39 -1.22 -18.29 16.19
N ARG A 40 0.07 -18.58 16.01
CA ARG A 40 0.92 -19.20 17.03
C ARG A 40 1.05 -18.30 18.26
N LEU A 41 1.30 -17.00 18.10
CA LEU A 41 1.36 -16.05 19.22
C LEU A 41 0.09 -16.06 20.07
N VAL A 42 -1.09 -16.09 19.43
CA VAL A 42 -2.38 -16.13 20.13
C VAL A 42 -2.60 -17.48 20.83
N LEU A 43 -2.17 -18.59 20.23
CA LEU A 43 -2.24 -19.90 20.87
C LEU A 43 -1.35 -19.96 22.11
N GLU A 44 -0.09 -19.51 22.01
CA GLU A 44 0.84 -19.48 23.15
C GLU A 44 0.32 -18.57 24.28
N ALA A 45 -0.28 -17.41 23.95
CA ALA A 45 -0.87 -16.52 24.95
C ALA A 45 -2.07 -17.16 25.68
N ARG A 46 -2.86 -17.96 24.97
CA ARG A 46 -3.96 -18.74 25.55
C ARG A 46 -3.43 -19.84 26.47
N GLU A 47 -2.39 -20.56 26.05
CA GLU A 47 -1.74 -21.60 26.87
C GLU A 47 -1.10 -21.02 28.13
N ALA A 48 -0.59 -19.78 28.06
CA ALA A 48 -0.11 -19.02 29.21
C ALA A 48 -1.22 -18.48 30.14
N GLY A 49 -2.50 -18.73 29.83
CA GLY A 49 -3.64 -18.30 30.64
C GLY A 49 -3.99 -16.81 30.51
N LEU A 50 -3.39 -16.10 29.55
CA LEU A 50 -3.64 -14.66 29.34
C LEU A 50 -4.94 -14.41 28.57
N LEU A 51 -5.37 -15.37 27.75
CA LEU A 51 -6.58 -15.31 26.94
C LEU A 51 -7.58 -16.39 27.36
N GLU A 52 -8.87 -16.03 27.40
CA GLU A 52 -9.95 -17.01 27.61
C GLU A 52 -10.16 -17.90 26.39
N ARG A 53 -10.02 -17.30 25.19
CA ARG A 53 -10.14 -17.97 23.89
C ARG A 53 -9.09 -17.40 22.95
N GLY A 54 -8.56 -18.25 22.09
CA GLY A 54 -7.51 -17.88 21.15
C GLY A 54 -7.29 -18.97 20.10
N GLY A 55 -7.15 -18.55 18.84
CA GLY A 55 -6.81 -19.42 17.72
C GLY A 55 -6.74 -18.65 16.41
N GLY A 56 -6.12 -19.26 15.40
CA GLY A 56 -5.96 -18.63 14.10
C GLY A 56 -4.98 -19.35 13.18
N HIS A 57 -4.62 -18.64 12.12
CA HIS A 57 -3.63 -19.00 11.12
C HIS A 57 -2.49 -17.96 11.15
N PRO A 58 -1.37 -18.21 10.45
CA PRO A 58 -0.21 -17.31 10.50
C PRO A 58 -0.51 -15.83 10.26
N MET A 59 -1.45 -15.51 9.35
CA MET A 59 -1.79 -14.14 8.98
C MET A 59 -2.98 -13.53 9.75
N ALA A 60 -3.73 -14.34 10.51
CA ALA A 60 -4.99 -13.91 11.11
C ALA A 60 -5.37 -14.74 12.32
N ALA A 61 -5.75 -14.09 13.42
CA ALA A 61 -6.21 -14.76 14.63
C ALA A 61 -7.41 -14.06 15.28
N GLY A 62 -8.17 -14.80 16.07
CA GLY A 62 -9.24 -14.29 16.93
C GLY A 62 -8.95 -14.62 18.39
N MET A 63 -9.35 -13.73 19.30
CA MET A 63 -9.12 -13.91 20.73
C MET A 63 -10.21 -13.30 21.61
N THR A 64 -10.26 -13.78 22.84
CA THR A 64 -11.02 -13.17 23.94
C THR A 64 -10.08 -12.96 25.12
N VAL A 65 -10.02 -11.74 25.64
CA VAL A 65 -9.14 -11.34 26.75
C VAL A 65 -9.95 -10.62 27.83
N ARG A 66 -9.64 -10.88 29.09
CA ARG A 66 -10.20 -10.13 30.22
C ARG A 66 -9.51 -8.77 30.32
N GLN A 67 -10.24 -7.72 30.69
CA GLN A 67 -9.67 -6.38 30.77
C GLN A 67 -8.49 -6.29 31.75
N GLU A 68 -8.56 -7.02 32.87
CA GLU A 68 -7.46 -7.15 33.83
C GLU A 68 -6.20 -7.82 33.27
N ASN A 69 -6.34 -8.67 32.24
CA ASN A 69 -5.23 -9.38 31.61
C ASN A 69 -4.65 -8.63 30.41
N LEU A 70 -5.25 -7.51 29.97
CA LEU A 70 -4.83 -6.79 28.78
C LEU A 70 -3.35 -6.37 28.85
N ALA A 71 -2.91 -5.79 29.98
CA ALA A 71 -1.53 -5.34 30.13
C ALA A 71 -0.52 -6.49 30.05
N ALA A 72 -0.84 -7.64 30.66
CA ALA A 72 0.00 -8.82 30.60
C ALA A 72 0.05 -9.43 29.18
N PHE A 73 -1.09 -9.43 28.48
CA PHE A 73 -1.16 -9.84 27.08
C PHE A 73 -0.35 -8.93 26.16
N GLU A 74 -0.43 -7.61 26.33
CA GLU A 74 0.37 -6.64 25.56
C GLU A 74 1.87 -6.88 25.75
N ALA A 75 2.33 -7.05 27.00
CA ALA A 75 3.72 -7.34 27.30
C ALA A 75 4.18 -8.66 26.64
N PHE A 76 3.37 -9.71 26.73
CA PHE A 76 3.63 -11.01 26.11
C PHE A 76 3.80 -10.91 24.59
N VAL A 77 2.94 -10.14 23.93
CA VAL A 77 3.00 -9.93 22.48
C VAL A 77 4.23 -9.13 22.10
N VAL A 78 4.54 -8.04 22.80
CA VAL A 78 5.71 -7.20 22.50
C VAL A 78 7.01 -7.97 22.68
N ASP A 79 7.14 -8.74 23.76
CA ASP A 79 8.32 -9.58 24.04
C ASP A 79 8.60 -10.56 22.89
N ARG A 80 7.56 -11.23 22.38
CA ARG A 80 7.72 -12.22 21.28
C ARG A 80 7.73 -11.61 19.88
N ALA A 81 7.15 -10.43 19.70
CA ALA A 81 7.13 -9.76 18.40
C ALA A 81 8.41 -8.94 18.15
N THR A 82 9.13 -8.53 19.18
CA THR A 82 10.40 -7.77 19.07
C THR A 82 11.57 -8.62 18.58
N THR A 83 11.48 -9.94 18.64
CA THR A 83 12.50 -10.86 18.09
C THR A 83 12.38 -11.07 16.59
N ALA A 84 11.27 -10.64 15.97
CA ALA A 84 11.11 -10.67 14.53
C ALA A 84 11.48 -9.29 13.97
N GLU A 85 12.47 -9.24 13.07
CA GLU A 85 12.59 -8.08 12.19
C GLU A 85 11.26 -7.95 11.44
N ALA A 86 10.47 -6.92 11.76
CA ALA A 86 9.30 -6.61 10.95
C ALA A 86 9.85 -6.37 9.54
N PRO A 87 9.45 -7.16 8.52
CA PRO A 87 9.91 -6.88 7.18
C PRO A 87 9.51 -5.45 6.86
N GLY A 88 10.43 -4.72 6.22
CA GLY A 88 10.10 -3.43 5.63
C GLY A 88 8.88 -3.56 4.72
N PRO A 89 8.28 -2.43 4.28
CA PRO A 89 7.21 -2.48 3.29
C PRO A 89 7.63 -3.39 2.13
N ALA A 90 6.72 -4.26 1.70
CA ALA A 90 7.00 -5.17 0.59
C ALA A 90 7.47 -4.34 -0.62
N PRO A 91 8.53 -4.78 -1.33
CA PRO A 91 8.99 -4.06 -2.49
C PRO A 91 7.87 -3.95 -3.53
N LEU A 92 7.77 -2.81 -4.20
CA LEU A 92 6.90 -2.69 -5.37
C LEU A 92 7.52 -3.52 -6.51
N GLU A 93 6.80 -4.54 -6.96
CA GLU A 93 7.15 -5.28 -8.17
C GLU A 93 6.74 -4.47 -9.40
N LEU A 94 7.71 -4.18 -10.25
CA LEU A 94 7.54 -3.38 -11.46
C LEU A 94 7.82 -4.25 -12.68
N GLU A 95 6.88 -4.29 -13.61
CA GLU A 95 6.95 -5.23 -14.75
C GLU A 95 7.81 -4.72 -15.89
N ALA A 96 7.84 -3.41 -16.09
CA ALA A 96 8.68 -2.80 -17.10
C ALA A 96 8.92 -1.32 -16.82
N MET A 97 9.99 -0.80 -17.42
CA MET A 97 10.20 0.64 -17.55
C MET A 97 9.59 1.15 -18.86
N ILE A 98 8.91 2.28 -18.79
CA ILE A 98 8.36 2.98 -19.95
C ILE A 98 8.82 4.44 -19.97
N SER A 99 8.96 5.00 -21.17
CA SER A 99 9.11 6.44 -21.34
C SER A 99 7.73 7.09 -21.49
N PRO A 100 7.56 8.37 -21.14
CA PRO A 100 6.32 9.10 -21.42
C PRO A 100 5.92 9.10 -22.91
N ALA A 101 6.90 9.09 -23.83
CA ALA A 101 6.67 8.96 -25.27
C ALA A 101 6.11 7.59 -25.68
N GLY A 102 6.42 6.53 -24.92
CA GLY A 102 5.93 5.18 -25.17
C GLY A 102 4.49 4.93 -24.71
N VAL A 103 3.87 5.90 -24.03
CA VAL A 103 2.50 5.77 -23.54
C VAL A 103 1.50 6.00 -24.67
N SER A 104 0.70 4.99 -24.98
CA SER A 104 -0.32 5.03 -26.04
C SER A 104 -1.61 4.31 -25.61
N LEU A 105 -2.72 4.59 -26.30
CA LEU A 105 -3.99 3.87 -26.07
C LEU A 105 -3.87 2.39 -26.42
N ASP A 106 -3.15 2.05 -27.49
CA ASP A 106 -2.91 0.64 -27.87
C ASP A 106 -2.20 -0.13 -26.73
N LEU A 107 -1.20 0.48 -26.08
CA LEU A 107 -0.54 -0.14 -24.93
C LEU A 107 -1.50 -0.29 -23.74
N VAL A 108 -2.32 0.72 -23.45
CA VAL A 108 -3.35 0.65 -22.39
C VAL A 108 -4.31 -0.52 -22.65
N GLU A 109 -4.77 -0.68 -23.90
CA GLU A 109 -5.71 -1.72 -24.29
C GLU A 109 -5.07 -3.12 -24.24
N LYS A 110 -3.82 -3.26 -24.68
CA LYS A 110 -3.06 -4.52 -24.56
C LYS A 110 -2.88 -4.95 -23.12
N LEU A 111 -2.58 -4.02 -22.21
CA LEU A 111 -2.51 -4.32 -20.78
C LEU A 111 -3.90 -4.68 -20.26
N ALA A 112 -4.94 -3.92 -20.59
CA ALA A 112 -6.31 -4.22 -20.14
C ALA A 112 -6.79 -5.63 -20.56
N ALA A 113 -6.32 -6.16 -21.69
CA ALA A 113 -6.62 -7.51 -22.15
C ALA A 113 -6.05 -8.64 -21.27
N LEU A 114 -5.15 -8.33 -20.33
CA LEU A 114 -4.60 -9.29 -19.36
C LEU A 114 -5.52 -9.51 -18.14
N ALA A 115 -6.62 -8.78 -18.05
CA ALA A 115 -7.65 -8.96 -17.03
C ALA A 115 -8.30 -10.36 -17.14
N PRO A 116 -8.90 -10.91 -16.06
CA PRO A 116 -9.20 -10.26 -14.78
C PRO A 116 -7.98 -10.13 -13.85
N TYR A 117 -7.84 -8.95 -13.23
CA TYR A 117 -6.84 -8.73 -12.19
C TYR A 117 -7.34 -9.14 -10.81
N GLY A 118 -6.43 -9.61 -9.96
CA GLY A 118 -6.72 -10.06 -8.60
C GLY A 118 -5.50 -10.63 -7.89
N ALA A 119 -5.72 -11.35 -6.78
CA ALA A 119 -4.64 -11.86 -5.93
C ALA A 119 -3.68 -12.85 -6.64
N GLY A 120 -4.12 -13.51 -7.72
CA GLY A 120 -3.28 -14.40 -8.55
C GLY A 120 -2.84 -13.79 -9.88
N ASN A 121 -3.24 -12.56 -10.19
CA ASN A 121 -2.90 -11.83 -11.41
C ASN A 121 -2.93 -10.33 -11.06
N PRO A 122 -1.93 -9.79 -10.36
CA PRO A 122 -1.92 -8.39 -9.99
C PRO A 122 -1.91 -7.50 -11.24
N GLU A 123 -2.53 -6.34 -11.15
CA GLU A 123 -2.49 -5.37 -12.24
C GLU A 123 -1.05 -4.85 -12.42
N PRO A 124 -0.49 -4.86 -13.64
CA PRO A 124 0.93 -4.55 -13.88
C PRO A 124 1.26 -3.12 -13.48
N LEU A 125 2.30 -2.96 -12.67
CA LEU A 125 2.90 -1.67 -12.35
C LEU A 125 4.08 -1.40 -13.28
N LEU A 126 4.16 -0.18 -13.79
CA LEU A 126 5.20 0.27 -14.69
C LEU A 126 6.00 1.39 -14.05
N ALA A 127 7.29 1.46 -14.39
CA ALA A 127 8.19 2.49 -13.91
C ALA A 127 8.47 3.54 -14.99
N VAL A 128 8.55 4.81 -14.59
CA VAL A 128 9.08 5.90 -15.40
C VAL A 128 10.30 6.44 -14.67
N ARG A 129 11.51 6.08 -15.13
CA ARG A 129 12.77 6.39 -14.42
C ARG A 129 13.08 7.88 -14.43
N ASP A 130 13.02 8.53 -15.58
CA ASP A 130 13.42 9.95 -15.75
C ASP A 130 12.18 10.84 -15.99
N ALA A 131 11.20 10.76 -15.09
CA ALA A 131 9.96 11.50 -15.25
C ALA A 131 10.18 12.98 -14.90
N ARG A 132 10.16 13.86 -15.91
CA ARG A 132 10.21 15.30 -15.70
C ARG A 132 8.80 15.81 -15.37
N ILE A 133 8.64 16.40 -14.19
CA ILE A 133 7.37 16.97 -13.75
C ILE A 133 7.14 18.31 -14.46
N MET A 134 5.97 18.45 -15.11
CA MET A 134 5.57 19.65 -15.81
C MET A 134 4.15 20.05 -15.42
N ARG A 135 3.89 21.35 -15.20
CA ARG A 135 2.56 21.88 -14.85
C ARG A 135 1.87 21.14 -13.69
N PRO A 136 2.55 20.92 -12.55
CA PRO A 136 1.91 20.27 -11.41
C PRO A 136 0.82 21.16 -10.81
N ARG A 137 -0.28 20.54 -10.41
CA ARG A 137 -1.38 21.24 -9.74
C ARG A 137 -2.17 20.28 -8.85
N GLU A 138 -2.78 20.84 -7.82
CA GLU A 138 -3.81 20.13 -7.06
C GLU A 138 -5.13 20.11 -7.84
N VAL A 139 -5.84 18.98 -7.75
CA VAL A 139 -7.18 18.80 -8.33
C VAL A 139 -8.13 18.27 -7.26
N GLY A 140 -9.20 19.01 -6.97
CA GLY A 140 -10.07 18.68 -5.85
C GLY A 140 -9.33 18.81 -4.51
N THR A 141 -9.48 17.84 -3.62
CA THR A 141 -8.84 17.82 -2.29
C THR A 141 -7.87 16.66 -2.18
N GLY A 142 -6.57 16.96 -2.12
CA GLY A 142 -5.52 15.98 -1.87
C GLY A 142 -5.15 15.08 -3.05
N HIS A 143 -5.56 15.39 -4.28
CA HIS A 143 -5.10 14.73 -5.50
C HIS A 143 -4.20 15.67 -6.29
N LEU A 144 -3.17 15.14 -6.94
CA LEU A 144 -2.26 15.93 -7.79
C LEU A 144 -2.33 15.48 -9.23
N SER A 145 -2.32 16.44 -10.15
CA SER A 145 -2.23 16.21 -11.59
C SER A 145 -1.02 16.95 -12.16
N CYS A 146 -0.30 16.30 -13.06
CA CYS A 146 0.83 16.90 -13.77
C CYS A 146 0.91 16.32 -15.19
N LEU A 147 1.79 16.88 -16.01
CA LEU A 147 2.30 16.25 -17.22
C LEU A 147 3.66 15.64 -16.92
N LEU A 148 3.89 14.41 -17.35
CA LEU A 148 5.19 13.76 -17.30
C LEU A 148 5.85 13.90 -18.66
N GLY A 149 7.00 14.56 -18.70
CA GLY A 149 7.92 14.57 -19.83
C GLY A 149 9.08 13.60 -19.62
N GLY A 150 9.82 13.30 -20.69
CA GLY A 150 11.01 12.47 -20.61
C GLY A 150 12.08 12.87 -21.62
N PRO A 151 13.31 12.33 -21.50
CA PRO A 151 14.43 12.66 -22.38
C PRO A 151 14.19 12.26 -23.84
N ALA A 152 13.38 11.22 -24.08
CA ALA A 152 12.96 10.79 -25.43
C ALA A 152 11.89 11.71 -26.06
N GLY A 153 11.52 12.82 -25.41
CA GLY A 153 10.39 13.66 -25.78
C GLY A 153 9.05 13.03 -25.37
N GLY A 154 7.97 13.53 -25.97
CA GLY A 154 6.61 13.15 -25.62
C GLY A 154 6.16 13.63 -24.23
N SER A 155 4.87 13.50 -23.97
CA SER A 155 4.31 13.77 -22.65
C SER A 155 3.04 12.98 -22.41
N VAL A 156 2.81 12.56 -21.17
CA VAL A 156 1.57 11.92 -20.74
C VAL A 156 0.97 12.67 -19.55
N LYS A 157 -0.36 12.78 -19.51
CA LYS A 157 -1.06 13.30 -18.33
C LYS A 157 -0.98 12.26 -17.21
N ALA A 158 -0.63 12.73 -16.01
CA ALA A 158 -0.58 11.88 -14.83
C ALA A 158 -1.46 12.42 -13.71
N ILE A 159 -1.89 11.50 -12.86
CA ILE A 159 -2.67 11.78 -11.65
C ILE A 159 -2.19 10.91 -10.48
N ALA A 160 -1.97 11.53 -9.34
CA ALA A 160 -1.74 10.86 -8.06
C ALA A 160 -2.95 11.06 -7.17
N PHE A 161 -3.72 10.00 -6.93
CA PHE A 161 -4.87 10.10 -6.03
C PHE A 161 -4.42 10.06 -4.57
N ARG A 162 -5.00 10.95 -3.73
CA ARG A 162 -4.67 11.05 -2.31
C ARG A 162 -3.17 11.29 -2.08
N ALA A 163 -2.53 12.05 -2.97
CA ALA A 163 -1.10 12.32 -2.98
C ALA A 163 -0.60 12.84 -1.63
N THR A 164 -1.32 13.79 -1.02
CA THR A 164 -0.96 14.37 0.29
C THR A 164 -1.01 13.32 1.41
N GLN A 165 -1.96 12.38 1.36
CA GLN A 165 -2.04 11.29 2.36
C GLN A 165 -0.92 10.26 2.17
N LYS A 166 -0.40 10.15 0.95
CA LYS A 166 0.70 9.26 0.57
C LYS A 166 2.08 9.92 0.67
N GLY A 167 2.17 11.21 1.03
CA GLY A 167 3.44 11.96 1.06
C GLY A 167 4.06 12.18 -0.32
N LEU A 168 3.26 12.12 -1.39
CA LEU A 168 3.72 12.32 -2.77
C LEU A 168 3.67 13.81 -3.20
N ASP A 169 3.21 14.69 -2.33
CA ASP A 169 2.97 16.09 -2.63
C ASP A 169 4.24 16.89 -2.86
N ALA A 170 5.21 16.80 -1.95
CA ALA A 170 6.48 17.49 -2.11
C ALA A 170 7.21 17.15 -3.42
N PRO A 171 7.44 15.86 -3.78
CA PRO A 171 8.13 15.53 -5.02
C PRO A 171 7.33 15.88 -6.29
N LEU A 172 6.01 15.66 -6.29
CA LEU A 172 5.18 15.87 -7.48
C LEU A 172 4.82 17.34 -7.72
N MET A 173 4.98 18.22 -6.73
CA MET A 173 4.76 19.66 -6.89
C MET A 173 6.02 20.42 -7.34
N GLN A 174 7.17 19.75 -7.44
CA GLN A 174 8.42 20.36 -7.90
C GLN A 174 8.45 20.43 -9.44
N GLU A 175 7.93 21.53 -10.01
CA GLU A 175 7.98 21.74 -11.46
C GLU A 175 9.43 21.76 -11.98
N GLY A 176 9.68 21.03 -13.06
CA GLY A 176 11.00 20.84 -13.64
C GLY A 176 11.85 19.78 -12.95
N GLY A 177 11.43 19.27 -11.79
CA GLY A 177 12.07 18.15 -11.11
C GLY A 177 12.04 16.87 -11.94
N THR A 178 13.05 16.02 -11.74
CA THR A 178 13.12 14.69 -12.36
C THR A 178 13.07 13.64 -11.26
N ILE A 179 12.21 12.64 -11.43
CA ILE A 179 11.91 11.64 -10.42
C ILE A 179 11.58 10.30 -11.05
N MET A 180 11.81 9.21 -10.31
CA MET A 180 11.33 7.89 -10.67
C MET A 180 9.90 7.71 -10.16
N LEU A 181 8.98 7.32 -11.05
CA LEU A 181 7.58 7.08 -10.71
C LEU A 181 7.22 5.62 -10.95
N ALA A 182 6.42 5.06 -10.06
CA ALA A 182 5.73 3.79 -10.26
C ALA A 182 4.23 4.05 -10.43
N GLY A 183 3.60 3.37 -11.38
CA GLY A 183 2.21 3.63 -11.67
C GLY A 183 1.59 2.72 -12.70
N ARG A 184 0.36 3.05 -13.09
CA ARG A 184 -0.46 2.25 -13.99
C ARG A 184 -0.91 3.07 -15.18
N LEU A 185 -1.03 2.42 -16.32
CA LEU A 185 -1.66 3.04 -17.48
C LEU A 185 -3.17 2.99 -17.34
N ARG A 186 -3.82 4.09 -17.73
CA ARG A 186 -5.25 4.28 -17.65
C ARG A 186 -5.76 4.81 -18.98
N ARG A 187 -6.98 4.38 -19.32
CA ARG A 187 -7.80 4.99 -20.36
C ARG A 187 -8.64 6.05 -19.69
N GLU A 188 -8.37 7.32 -19.97
CA GLU A 188 -9.18 8.44 -19.49
C GLU A 188 -10.12 8.89 -20.60
N GLU A 189 -11.42 9.01 -20.31
CA GLU A 189 -12.41 9.56 -21.23
C GLU A 189 -12.98 10.84 -20.65
N TYR A 190 -12.83 11.95 -21.38
CA TYR A 190 -13.34 13.25 -20.96
C TYR A 190 -13.97 13.98 -22.16
N ARG A 191 -15.24 14.35 -22.03
CA ARG A 191 -16.02 15.04 -23.09
C ARG A 191 -15.97 14.32 -24.45
N GLY A 192 -15.99 12.98 -24.44
CA GLY A 192 -15.93 12.15 -25.64
C GLY A 192 -14.53 11.98 -26.25
N GLU A 193 -13.50 12.58 -25.65
CA GLU A 193 -12.12 12.36 -26.05
C GLU A 193 -11.47 11.32 -25.14
N VAL A 194 -10.93 10.26 -25.74
CA VAL A 194 -10.21 9.19 -25.05
C VAL A 194 -8.72 9.45 -25.14
N ARG A 195 -8.02 9.46 -24.01
CA ARG A 195 -6.58 9.67 -23.93
C ARG A 195 -5.92 8.69 -22.96
N PRO A 196 -4.67 8.29 -23.20
CA PRO A 196 -3.93 7.52 -22.23
C PRO A 196 -3.48 8.45 -21.09
N SER A 197 -3.47 7.94 -19.87
CA SER A 197 -2.96 8.63 -18.69
C SER A 197 -2.17 7.69 -17.79
N PHE A 198 -1.38 8.27 -16.90
CA PHE A 198 -0.55 7.54 -15.94
C PHE A 198 -1.05 7.80 -14.51
N GLU A 199 -1.58 6.78 -13.85
CA GLU A 199 -1.93 6.84 -12.44
C GLU A 199 -0.68 6.58 -11.59
N ILE A 200 -0.21 7.60 -10.87
CA ILE A 200 0.97 7.52 -10.01
C ILE A 200 0.58 6.82 -8.70
N ILE A 201 1.27 5.72 -8.41
CA ILE A 201 1.10 4.93 -7.19
C ILE A 201 2.16 5.30 -6.16
N ASP A 202 3.41 5.48 -6.60
CA ASP A 202 4.55 5.79 -5.75
C ASP A 202 5.63 6.59 -6.50
N ALA A 203 6.53 7.23 -5.76
CA ALA A 203 7.61 8.05 -6.30
C ALA A 203 8.89 7.89 -5.47
N ALA A 204 10.03 7.81 -6.14
CA ALA A 204 11.34 7.70 -5.52
C ALA A 204 12.32 8.71 -6.14
N PRO A 205 13.24 9.30 -5.35
CA PRO A 205 14.30 10.13 -5.90
C PRO A 205 15.14 9.33 -6.89
N MET A 206 15.77 10.03 -7.84
CA MET A 206 16.71 9.39 -8.75
C MET A 206 17.85 8.75 -7.95
N PRO A 207 18.18 7.47 -8.20
CA PRO A 207 19.36 6.86 -7.58
C PRO A 207 20.60 7.66 -7.96
N ALA A 208 21.48 7.91 -6.99
CA ALA A 208 22.79 8.50 -7.26
C ALA A 208 23.55 7.60 -8.25
N SER A 209 24.09 8.20 -9.30
CA SER A 209 24.92 7.55 -10.32
C SER A 209 26.21 6.98 -9.76
#